data_AF-A0A2A4ZX34-F1
#
_entry.id   AF-A0A2A4ZX34-F1
#
_cell.length_a   1.000
_cell.length_b   1.000
_cell.length_c   1.000
_cell.angle_alpha   90.00
_cell.angle_beta   90.00
_cell.angle_gamma   90.00
#
_symmetry.space_group_name_H-M   'P 1'
#
loop_
_entity.id
_entity.type
_entity.pdbx_description
1 polymer ?
#
loop_
_entity_poly.entity_id
_entity_poly.type
_entity_poly.pdbx_seq_one_letter_code
_entity_poly.pdbx_strand_id
1 'polypeptide(L)'
;MIIDAIGFAIKIIIAAGLIIPLSLPKTSLIKADKIGIYALLSVAASAVTSISKSLETGIITGAFLIAMGIISFTEFQRSDEWLDGLTEVAPFWLVAVIGMCVGAGMILQAIILTAIFYYIINYLPELLSGEENSKKINSEE
;
A
#
# COMPACT_ATOMS: atom_id res chain seq x y z
N MET A 1 -9.58 -21.63 -19.28
CA MET A 1 -8.11 -21.62 -19.53
C MET A 1 -7.62 -20.30 -20.14
N ILE A 2 -7.96 -19.94 -21.39
CA ILE A 2 -7.53 -18.64 -21.98
C ILE A 2 -8.18 -17.44 -21.26
N ILE A 3 -9.49 -17.51 -20.99
CA ILE A 3 -10.22 -16.48 -20.25
C ILE A 3 -9.68 -16.30 -18.82
N ASP A 4 -9.25 -17.38 -18.15
CA ASP A 4 -8.66 -17.29 -16.81
C ASP A 4 -7.27 -16.63 -16.83
N ALA A 5 -6.47 -16.92 -17.85
CA ALA A 5 -5.16 -16.30 -18.03
C ALA A 5 -5.27 -14.80 -18.34
N ILE A 6 -6.24 -14.41 -19.17
CA ILE A 6 -6.54 -12.99 -19.45
C ILE A 6 -7.00 -12.28 -18.17
N GLY A 7 -7.93 -12.90 -17.42
CA GLY A 7 -8.40 -12.34 -16.15
C GLY A 7 -7.28 -12.17 -15.13
N PHE A 8 -6.36 -13.13 -15.04
CA PHE A 8 -5.16 -13.03 -14.21
C PHE A 8 -4.26 -11.87 -14.66
N ALA A 9 -3.95 -11.77 -15.96
CA ALA A 9 -3.10 -10.70 -16.48
C ALA A 9 -3.68 -9.30 -16.22
N ILE A 10 -5.00 -9.13 -16.39
CA ILE A 10 -5.70 -7.86 -16.07
C ILE A 10 -5.53 -7.49 -14.61
N LYS A 11 -5.69 -8.45 -13.67
CA LYS A 11 -5.47 -8.21 -12.24
C LYS A 11 -4.04 -7.76 -11.95
N ILE A 12 -3.03 -8.33 -12.61
CA ILE A 12 -1.64 -7.93 -12.42
C ILE A 12 -1.42 -6.48 -12.87
N ILE A 13 -1.96 -6.11 -14.04
CA ILE A 13 -1.86 -4.73 -14.57
C ILE A 13 -2.55 -3.75 -13.62
N ILE A 14 -3.75 -4.08 -13.15
CA ILE A 14 -4.49 -3.23 -12.20
C ILE A 14 -3.73 -3.09 -10.88
N ALA A 15 -3.18 -4.18 -10.33
CA ALA A 15 -2.42 -4.14 -9.08
C ALA A 15 -1.20 -3.22 -9.20
N ALA A 16 -0.45 -3.29 -10.29
CA ALA A 16 0.66 -2.38 -10.54
C ALA A 16 0.18 -0.92 -10.70
N GLY A 17 -0.90 -0.71 -11.47
CA GLY A 17 -1.42 0.62 -11.78
C GLY A 17 -1.97 1.37 -10.57
N LEU A 18 -2.61 0.67 -9.62
CA LEU A 18 -3.19 1.28 -8.42
C LEU A 18 -2.14 1.84 -7.45
N ILE A 19 -0.87 1.47 -7.59
CA ILE A 19 0.19 2.02 -6.73
C ILE A 19 0.69 3.38 -7.24
N ILE A 20 0.52 3.67 -8.54
CA ILE A 20 1.02 4.91 -9.15
C ILE A 20 0.43 6.18 -8.50
N PRO A 21 -0.88 6.29 -8.24
CA PRO A 21 -1.43 7.48 -7.59
C PRO A 21 -0.82 7.79 -6.23
N LEU A 22 -0.37 6.76 -5.49
CA LEU A 22 0.20 6.93 -4.15
C LEU A 22 1.60 7.57 -4.15
N SER A 23 2.30 7.63 -5.30
CA SER A 23 3.63 8.25 -5.40
C SER A 23 3.66 9.64 -6.01
N LEU A 24 2.53 10.13 -6.52
CA LEU A 24 2.45 11.45 -7.16
C LEU A 24 2.68 12.66 -6.22
N PRO A 25 2.34 12.63 -4.92
CA PRO A 25 2.42 13.81 -4.07
C PRO A 25 3.79 14.01 -3.37
N LYS A 26 4.10 15.28 -3.03
CA LYS A 26 5.38 15.75 -2.46
C LYS A 26 5.67 15.28 -1.02
N THR A 27 4.66 14.92 -0.24
CA THR A 27 4.74 14.54 1.19
C THR A 27 4.85 13.04 1.39
N SER A 28 5.51 12.34 0.47
CA SER A 28 5.28 10.90 0.31
C SER A 28 5.95 10.05 1.41
N LEU A 29 5.11 9.30 2.13
CA LEU A 29 5.47 8.03 2.78
C LEU A 29 6.12 7.04 1.79
N ILE A 30 5.82 7.15 0.49
CA ILE A 30 6.39 6.35 -0.61
C ILE A 30 7.24 7.23 -1.50
N LYS A 31 8.56 7.23 -1.28
CA LYS A 31 9.49 7.94 -2.16
C LYS A 31 9.40 7.39 -3.59
N ALA A 32 9.44 8.29 -4.58
CA ALA A 32 9.29 7.95 -5.99
C ALA A 32 10.36 6.97 -6.52
N ASP A 33 11.54 6.93 -5.90
CA ASP A 33 12.61 5.97 -6.21
C ASP A 33 12.26 4.52 -5.85
N LYS A 34 11.35 4.32 -4.88
CA LYS A 34 10.92 3.00 -4.39
C LYS A 34 9.63 2.49 -5.03
N ILE A 35 8.99 3.27 -5.93
CA ILE A 35 7.72 2.88 -6.59
C ILE A 35 7.82 1.49 -7.24
N GLY A 36 8.94 1.18 -7.91
CA GLY A 36 9.12 -0.08 -8.61
C GLY A 36 9.03 -1.28 -7.67
N ILE A 37 9.63 -1.18 -6.48
CA ILE A 37 9.60 -2.24 -5.46
C ILE A 37 8.18 -2.41 -4.90
N TYR A 38 7.49 -1.30 -4.63
CA TYR A 38 6.11 -1.35 -4.16
C TYR A 38 5.16 -1.92 -5.24
N ALA A 39 5.30 -1.52 -6.50
CA ALA A 39 4.50 -2.08 -7.59
C ALA A 39 4.75 -3.60 -7.73
N LEU A 40 6.01 -4.05 -7.65
CA LEU A 40 6.36 -5.48 -7.65
C LEU A 40 5.72 -6.21 -6.47
N LEU A 41 5.73 -5.62 -5.28
CA LEU A 41 5.11 -6.20 -4.10
C LEU A 41 3.59 -6.35 -4.28
N SER A 42 2.92 -5.32 -4.81
CA SER A 42 1.48 -5.37 -5.09
C SER A 42 1.13 -6.44 -6.12
N VAL A 43 1.94 -6.56 -7.17
CA VAL A 43 1.83 -7.60 -8.20
C VAL A 43 2.01 -8.99 -7.59
N ALA A 44 3.04 -9.18 -6.77
CA ALA A 44 3.29 -10.46 -6.09
C ALA A 44 2.12 -10.83 -5.16
N ALA A 45 1.63 -9.89 -4.36
CA ALA A 45 0.48 -10.08 -3.49
C ALA A 45 -0.78 -10.45 -4.28
N SER A 46 -1.06 -9.76 -5.39
CA SER A 46 -2.17 -10.06 -6.29
C SER A 46 -2.08 -11.44 -6.92
N ALA A 47 -0.88 -11.83 -7.37
CA ALA A 47 -0.62 -13.15 -7.94
C ALA A 47 -0.84 -14.26 -6.90
N VAL A 48 -0.21 -14.14 -5.73
CA VAL A 48 -0.32 -15.10 -4.63
C VAL A 48 -1.78 -15.26 -4.21
N THR A 49 -2.51 -14.16 -3.98
CA THR A 49 -3.92 -14.24 -3.57
C THR A 49 -4.80 -14.83 -4.67
N SER A 50 -4.54 -14.51 -5.95
CA SER A 50 -5.28 -15.12 -7.07
C SER A 50 -5.06 -16.63 -7.13
N ILE A 51 -3.81 -17.09 -7.01
CA ILE A 51 -3.45 -18.51 -7.03
C ILE A 51 -4.09 -19.23 -5.84
N SER A 52 -3.98 -18.66 -4.63
CA SER A 52 -4.58 -19.21 -3.43
C SER A 52 -6.10 -19.37 -3.57
N LYS A 53 -6.77 -18.36 -4.15
CA LYS A 53 -8.21 -18.41 -4.43
C LYS A 53 -8.56 -19.48 -5.46
N SER A 54 -7.81 -19.58 -6.55
CA SER A 54 -8.03 -20.59 -7.61
C SER A 54 -7.81 -22.02 -7.12
N LEU A 55 -6.93 -22.22 -6.14
CA LEU A 55 -6.69 -23.51 -5.51
C LEU A 55 -7.64 -23.80 -4.34
N GLU A 56 -8.53 -22.87 -3.99
CA GLU A 56 -9.42 -22.94 -2.83
C GLU A 56 -8.67 -23.21 -1.50
N THR A 57 -7.41 -22.78 -1.42
CA THR A 57 -6.56 -22.94 -0.23
C THR A 57 -6.13 -21.59 0.31
N GLY A 58 -6.25 -21.38 1.62
CA GLY A 58 -5.72 -20.16 2.28
C GLY A 58 -4.21 -20.21 2.54
N ILE A 59 -3.57 -21.36 2.31
CA ILE A 59 -2.20 -21.65 2.76
C ILE A 59 -1.18 -20.74 2.07
N ILE A 60 -1.32 -20.49 0.77
CA ILE A 60 -0.33 -19.71 0.00
C ILE A 60 -0.38 -18.24 0.41
N THR A 61 -1.58 -17.65 0.51
CA THR A 61 -1.74 -16.30 1.05
C THR A 61 -1.26 -16.22 2.51
N GLY A 62 -1.52 -17.24 3.34
CA GLY A 62 -1.03 -17.30 4.72
C GLY A 62 0.50 -17.33 4.81
N ALA A 63 1.16 -18.16 4.00
CA ALA A 63 2.62 -18.21 3.91
C ALA A 63 3.22 -16.89 3.46
N PHE A 64 2.58 -16.23 2.48
CA PHE A 64 2.96 -14.90 2.05
C PHE A 64 2.85 -13.86 3.18
N LEU A 65 1.76 -13.88 3.95
CA LEU A 65 1.60 -13.00 5.13
C LEU A 65 2.66 -13.24 6.20
N ILE A 66 3.06 -14.49 6.43
CA ILE A 66 4.15 -14.82 7.38
C ILE A 66 5.47 -14.25 6.87
N ALA A 67 5.82 -14.47 5.60
CA ALA A 67 7.04 -13.94 5.00
C ALA A 67 7.08 -12.40 5.06
N MET A 68 5.96 -11.76 4.73
CA MET A 68 5.77 -10.31 4.86
C MET A 68 5.96 -9.83 6.30
N GLY A 69 5.40 -10.56 7.27
CA GLY A 69 5.57 -10.25 8.69
C GLY A 69 7.01 -10.32 9.15
N ILE A 70 7.78 -11.33 8.71
CA ILE A 70 9.21 -11.45 9.04
C ILE A 70 10.03 -10.30 8.45
N ILE A 71 9.79 -9.95 7.18
CA ILE A 71 10.47 -8.84 6.52
C ILE A 71 10.13 -7.53 7.22
N SER A 72 8.84 -7.28 7.48
CA SER A 72 8.37 -6.10 8.18
C SER A 72 8.94 -5.99 9.60
N PHE A 73 9.01 -7.09 10.34
CA PHE A 73 9.56 -7.11 11.69
C PHE A 73 11.06 -6.82 11.68
N THR A 74 11.78 -7.36 10.70
CA THR A 74 13.22 -7.11 10.54
C THR A 74 13.50 -5.64 10.25
N GLU A 75 12.74 -5.01 9.35
CA GLU A 75 12.89 -3.59 9.05
C GLU A 75 12.51 -2.72 10.26
N PHE A 76 11.41 -3.07 10.94
CA PHE A 76 10.99 -2.40 12.16
C PHE A 76 12.06 -2.39 13.25
N GLN A 77 12.80 -3.48 13.42
CA GLN A 77 13.90 -3.58 14.40
C GLN A 77 15.14 -2.74 14.06
N ARG A 78 15.27 -2.26 12.81
CA ARG A 78 16.41 -1.43 12.40
C ARG A 78 16.23 0.04 12.75
N SER A 79 15.01 0.45 13.04
CA SER A 79 14.69 1.80 13.48
C SER A 79 14.96 1.97 14.97
N ASP A 80 15.59 3.09 15.35
CA ASP A 80 15.88 3.42 16.75
C ASP A 80 14.61 3.81 17.53
N GLU A 81 13.63 4.41 16.85
CA GLU A 81 12.35 4.82 17.41
C GLU A 81 11.16 4.01 16.87
N TRP A 82 10.19 3.75 17.74
CA TRP A 82 9.00 2.94 17.41
C TRP A 82 8.15 3.59 16.30
N LEU A 83 7.99 4.91 16.33
CA LEU A 83 7.21 5.65 15.32
C LEU A 83 7.89 5.65 13.95
N ASP A 84 9.21 5.76 13.91
CA ASP A 84 9.99 5.71 12.68
C ASP A 84 9.89 4.33 12.03
N GLY A 85 10.06 3.27 12.83
CA GLY A 85 9.91 1.89 12.35
C GLY A 85 8.51 1.63 11.81
N LEU A 86 7.46 2.16 12.45
CA LEU A 86 6.08 2.00 11.99
C LEU A 86 5.86 2.72 10.65
N THR A 87 6.45 3.90 10.51
CA THR A 87 6.40 4.72 9.29
C THR A 87 7.15 4.04 8.13
N GLU A 88 8.26 3.36 8.40
CA GLU A 88 9.02 2.61 7.38
C GLU A 88 8.27 1.40 6.84
N VAL A 89 7.55 0.67 7.70
CA VAL A 89 6.84 -0.56 7.29
C VAL A 89 5.42 -0.29 6.77
N ALA A 90 4.80 0.84 7.10
CA ALA A 90 3.43 1.16 6.71
C ALA A 90 3.20 1.10 5.18
N PRO A 91 4.07 1.68 4.32
CA PRO A 91 3.95 1.56 2.87
C PRO A 91 3.97 0.12 2.37
N PHE A 92 4.78 -0.73 2.98
CA PHE A 92 4.95 -2.13 2.60
C PHE A 92 3.63 -2.90 2.81
N TRP A 93 2.98 -2.70 3.95
CA TRP A 93 1.68 -3.31 4.25
C TRP A 93 0.56 -2.76 3.39
N LEU A 94 0.51 -1.44 3.22
CA LEU A 94 -0.51 -0.73 2.45
C LEU A 94 -0.60 -1.29 1.02
N VAL A 95 0.55 -1.35 0.36
CA VAL A 95 0.69 -1.79 -1.03
C VAL A 95 0.38 -3.29 -1.19
N ALA A 96 0.79 -4.10 -0.22
CA ALA A 96 0.48 -5.53 -0.20
C ALA A 96 -1.04 -5.76 -0.07
N VAL A 97 -1.72 -5.03 0.82
CA VAL A 97 -3.18 -5.14 0.99
C VAL A 97 -3.93 -4.77 -0.28
N ILE A 98 -3.54 -3.68 -0.97
CA ILE A 98 -4.11 -3.32 -2.27
C ILE A 98 -3.94 -4.47 -3.27
N GLY A 99 -2.73 -5.03 -3.36
CA GLY A 99 -2.43 -6.16 -4.24
C GLY A 99 -3.29 -7.38 -3.94
N MET A 100 -3.41 -7.76 -2.66
CA MET A 100 -4.26 -8.87 -2.22
C MET A 100 -5.74 -8.65 -2.57
N CYS A 101 -6.28 -7.44 -2.38
CA CYS A 101 -7.65 -7.11 -2.79
C CYS A 101 -7.86 -7.32 -4.30
N VAL A 102 -6.91 -6.87 -5.12
CA VAL A 102 -6.95 -7.06 -6.57
C VAL A 102 -6.90 -8.56 -6.92
N GLY A 103 -6.01 -9.32 -6.28
CA GLY A 103 -5.89 -10.76 -6.48
C GLY A 103 -7.17 -11.53 -6.13
N ALA A 104 -7.82 -11.15 -5.02
CA ALA A 104 -9.10 -11.69 -4.59
C ALA A 104 -10.26 -11.37 -5.56
N GLY A 105 -10.05 -10.43 -6.51
CA GLY A 105 -11.07 -9.94 -7.44
C GLY A 105 -11.92 -8.78 -6.89
N MET A 106 -11.52 -8.21 -5.76
CA MET A 106 -12.19 -7.09 -5.10
C MET A 106 -11.66 -5.75 -5.63
N ILE A 107 -11.80 -5.53 -6.95
CA ILE A 107 -11.18 -4.39 -7.65
C ILE A 107 -11.73 -3.05 -7.15
N LEU A 108 -13.04 -2.95 -6.97
CA LEU A 108 -13.68 -1.72 -6.49
C LEU A 108 -13.19 -1.35 -5.09
N GLN A 109 -13.05 -2.34 -4.20
CA GLN A 109 -12.52 -2.16 -2.86
C GLN A 109 -11.06 -1.71 -2.90
N ALA A 110 -10.24 -2.28 -3.79
CA ALA A 110 -8.85 -1.86 -3.98
C ALA A 110 -8.74 -0.40 -4.44
N ILE A 111 -9.61 0.04 -5.36
CA ILE A 111 -9.67 1.44 -5.83
C ILE A 111 -10.05 2.37 -4.68
N ILE A 112 -11.13 2.07 -3.95
CA ILE A 112 -11.60 2.87 -2.82
C ILE A 112 -10.50 2.97 -1.75
N LEU A 113 -9.86 1.85 -1.43
CA LEU A 113 -8.80 1.79 -0.43
C LEU A 113 -7.59 2.63 -0.83
N THR A 114 -7.18 2.55 -2.10
CA THR A 114 -6.12 3.40 -2.68
C THR A 114 -6.46 4.88 -2.54
N ALA A 115 -7.70 5.27 -2.86
CA ALA A 115 -8.16 6.65 -2.75
C ALA A 115 -8.17 7.15 -1.29
N ILE A 116 -8.63 6.31 -0.34
CA ILE A 116 -8.61 6.63 1.09
C ILE A 116 -7.17 6.82 1.59
N PHE A 117 -6.27 5.91 1.24
CA PHE A 117 -4.87 6.03 1.62
C PHE A 117 -4.22 7.27 1.04
N TYR A 118 -4.48 7.55 -0.24
CA TYR A 118 -4.03 8.78 -0.88
C TYR A 118 -4.54 10.03 -0.13
N TYR A 119 -5.80 10.04 0.28
CA TYR A 119 -6.38 11.15 1.04
C TYR A 119 -5.73 11.31 2.42
N ILE A 120 -5.62 10.22 3.19
CA ILE A 120 -5.07 10.23 4.55
C ILE A 120 -3.61 10.69 4.55
N ILE A 121 -2.80 10.22 3.61
CA ILE A 121 -1.37 10.54 3.59
C ILE A 121 -1.11 12.00 3.20
N ASN A 122 -1.93 12.55 2.29
CA ASN A 122 -1.61 13.83 1.65
C ASN A 122 -2.45 15.01 2.13
N TYR A 123 -3.72 14.78 2.49
CA TYR A 123 -4.66 15.87 2.82
C TYR A 123 -4.96 15.94 4.32
N LEU A 124 -4.94 14.80 5.03
CA LEU A 124 -5.23 14.80 6.46
C LEU A 124 -4.24 15.63 7.29
N PRO A 125 -2.91 15.59 7.02
CA PRO A 125 -1.96 16.43 7.76
C PRO A 125 -2.21 17.92 7.53
N GLU A 126 -2.55 18.33 6.31
CA GLU A 126 -2.86 19.73 5.98
C GLU A 126 -4.12 20.22 6.69
N LEU A 127 -5.16 19.39 6.75
CA LEU A 127 -6.40 19.70 7.49
C LEU A 127 -6.17 19.83 9.00
N LEU A 128 -5.29 19.01 9.57
CA LEU A 128 -4.99 19.03 11.00
C LEU A 128 -3.99 20.14 11.38
N SER A 129 -3.08 20.51 10.49
CA SER A 129 -2.10 21.58 10.72
C SER A 129 -2.65 22.99 10.41
N GLY A 130 -3.85 23.08 9.83
CA GLY A 130 -4.56 24.33 9.52
C GLY A 130 -4.82 25.27 10.71
N GLU A 131 -4.65 24.82 11.96
CA GLU A 131 -4.76 25.68 13.15
C GLU A 131 -3.45 26.38 13.56
N GLU A 132 -2.27 25.93 13.11
CA GLU A 132 -1.00 26.49 13.62
C GLU A 132 -0.62 27.83 12.97
N ASN A 133 -1.11 28.12 11.76
CA ASN A 133 -0.86 29.40 11.09
C ASN A 133 -1.78 30.55 11.54
N SER A 134 -2.89 30.28 12.24
CA SER A 134 -3.78 31.33 12.75
C SER A 134 -3.23 31.99 14.03
N LYS A 135 -2.29 31.34 14.73
CA LYS A 135 -1.72 31.84 15.99
C LYS A 135 -0.50 32.76 15.81
N LYS A 136 0.24 32.65 14.70
CA LYS A 136 1.40 33.52 14.42
C LYS A 136 1.01 34.92 13.96
N ILE A 137 -0.17 35.08 13.34
CA ILE A 137 -0.63 36.39 12.85
C ILE A 137 -1.13 37.28 14.00
N ASN A 138 -1.67 36.70 15.09
CA ASN A 138 -2.17 37.45 16.25
C ASN A 138 -1.13 37.69 17.35
N SER A 139 0.13 37.30 17.16
CA SER A 139 1.23 37.56 18.11
C SER A 139 2.21 38.65 17.63
N GLU A 140 1.97 39.21 16.43
CA GLU A 140 2.74 40.31 15.84
C GLU A 140 1.93 41.62 15.74
N GLU A 141 0.71 41.68 16.31
CA GLU A 141 -0.06 42.92 16.55
C GLU A 141 0.07 43.43 17.99
#